data_AF-A0A414Q9Y6-F1
#
_entry.id   AF-A0A414Q9Y6-F1
#
_cell.length_a   1.000
_cell.length_b   1.000
_cell.length_c   1.000
_cell.angle_alpha   90.00
_cell.angle_beta   90.00
_cell.angle_gamma   90.00
#
_symmetry.space_group_name_H-M   'P 1'
#
loop_
_entity.id
_entity.type
_entity.pdbx_description
1 polymer ?
#
loop_
_entity_poly.entity_id
_entity_poly.type
_entity_poly.pdbx_seq_one_letter_code
_entity_poly.pdbx_strand_id
1 'polypeptide(L)'
;KPSGWHTLRDDSLDGKYLYNRCHLIAWCLSGMNAEERNLITGTRYMNVEGMLPYETQVASYIERTGNSVLYKVTPDFRDNELMARGVRIQAQSVDGQDDELSFDVYCYNVQPGYALDYLTGATSKG
;
A
#
# COMPACT_ATOMS: atom_id res chain seq x y z
N LYS A 1 -13.58 -3.43 -8.58
CA LYS A 1 -13.34 -2.62 -7.36
C LYS A 1 -13.04 -3.59 -6.24
N PRO A 2 -12.06 -3.33 -5.36
CA PRO A 2 -11.74 -4.22 -4.25
C PRO A 2 -12.86 -4.26 -3.20
N SER A 3 -12.79 -5.22 -2.28
CA SER A 3 -13.72 -5.36 -1.16
C SER A 3 -13.76 -4.12 -0.28
N GLY A 4 -14.92 -3.83 0.33
CA GLY A 4 -15.08 -2.67 1.23
C GLY A 4 -15.00 -1.31 0.52
N TRP A 5 -15.07 -1.27 -0.81
CA TRP A 5 -14.97 -0.03 -1.56
C TRP A 5 -16.23 0.85 -1.41
N HIS A 6 -16.03 2.09 -0.97
CA HIS A 6 -17.03 3.16 -1.03
C HIS A 6 -16.48 4.36 -1.79
N THR A 7 -17.29 5.02 -2.62
CA THR A 7 -16.83 6.25 -3.26
C THR A 7 -17.11 7.43 -2.32
N LEU A 8 -16.07 7.94 -1.66
CA LEU A 8 -16.12 9.19 -0.89
C LEU A 8 -15.23 10.23 -1.56
N ARG A 9 -15.84 11.36 -1.93
CA ARG A 9 -15.14 12.53 -2.45
C ARG A 9 -15.12 13.62 -1.38
N ASP A 10 -13.95 14.19 -1.13
CA ASP A 10 -13.74 15.35 -0.27
C ASP A 10 -12.67 16.24 -0.89
N ASP A 11 -13.04 17.47 -1.23
CA ASP A 11 -12.15 18.41 -1.93
C ASP A 11 -10.99 18.93 -1.04
N SER A 12 -11.01 18.66 0.28
CA SER A 12 -9.88 18.92 1.18
C SER A 12 -8.77 17.87 1.10
N LEU A 13 -9.04 16.70 0.50
CA LEU A 13 -8.04 15.66 0.29
C LEU A 13 -7.26 15.91 -1.00
N ASP A 14 -5.95 15.69 -0.94
CA ASP A 14 -5.16 15.58 -2.17
C ASP A 14 -5.71 14.41 -3.03
N GLY A 15 -5.90 14.66 -4.33
CA GLY A 15 -6.58 13.72 -5.24
C GLY A 15 -8.10 13.61 -5.04
N LYS A 16 -8.72 14.35 -4.12
CA LYS A 16 -10.17 14.50 -3.87
C LYS A 16 -10.93 13.25 -3.43
N TYR A 17 -10.32 12.07 -3.42
CA TYR A 17 -10.98 10.81 -3.05
C TYR A 17 -10.26 10.17 -1.87
N LEU A 18 -11.05 9.66 -0.92
CA LEU A 18 -10.52 9.01 0.28
C LEU A 18 -9.84 7.68 -0.03
N TYR A 19 -10.48 6.84 -0.85
CA TYR A 19 -9.97 5.51 -1.16
C TYR A 19 -9.32 5.46 -2.53
N ASN A 20 -8.16 4.81 -2.57
CA ASN A 20 -7.42 4.42 -3.75
C ASN A 20 -7.49 2.90 -3.93
N ARG A 21 -7.33 2.47 -5.18
CA ARG A 21 -7.00 1.07 -5.50
C ARG A 21 -5.51 0.90 -5.17
N CYS A 22 -5.21 0.38 -3.98
CA CYS A 22 -3.84 0.23 -3.53
C CYS A 22 -3.27 -1.07 -4.07
N HIS A 23 -2.11 -0.99 -4.71
CA HIS A 23 -1.39 -2.14 -5.22
C HIS A 23 -0.63 -2.82 -4.08
N LEU A 24 -0.68 -4.15 -3.99
CA LEU A 24 0.20 -4.88 -3.07
C LEU A 24 1.62 -4.94 -3.62
N ILE A 25 1.75 -5.20 -4.92
CA ILE A 25 2.99 -5.09 -5.68
C ILE A 25 2.89 -3.85 -6.57
N ALA A 26 3.71 -2.84 -6.27
CA ALA A 26 3.73 -1.56 -6.96
C ALA A 26 3.82 -1.73 -8.48
N TRP A 27 3.18 -0.82 -9.21
CA TRP A 27 3.27 -0.80 -10.67
C TRP A 27 4.71 -0.60 -11.15
N CYS A 28 5.50 0.25 -10.47
CA CYS A 28 6.90 0.47 -10.82
C CYS A 28 7.79 -0.78 -10.66
N LEU A 29 7.36 -1.78 -9.88
CA LEU A 29 8.09 -3.02 -9.67
C LEU A 29 7.63 -4.16 -10.60
N SER A 30 6.35 -4.17 -10.98
CA SER A 30 5.74 -5.30 -11.71
C SER A 30 5.27 -4.98 -13.12
N GLY A 31 5.09 -3.70 -13.46
CA GLY A 31 4.38 -3.25 -14.66
C GLY A 31 2.88 -3.61 -14.68
N MET A 32 2.37 -4.32 -13.68
CA MET A 32 0.99 -4.78 -13.64
C MET A 32 0.06 -3.66 -13.21
N ASN A 33 -0.89 -3.33 -14.08
CA ASN A 33 -1.95 -2.37 -13.81
C ASN A 33 -3.28 -3.11 -13.63
N ALA A 34 -4.07 -2.72 -12.64
CA ALA A 34 -5.43 -3.19 -12.41
C ALA A 34 -5.62 -4.73 -12.28
N GLU A 35 -4.57 -5.49 -11.94
CA GLU A 35 -4.69 -6.92 -11.61
C GLU A 35 -5.49 -7.09 -10.32
N GLU A 36 -6.63 -7.78 -10.39
CA GLU A 36 -7.60 -7.86 -9.28
C GLU A 36 -7.02 -8.51 -8.03
N ARG A 37 -6.15 -9.51 -8.19
CA ARG A 37 -5.46 -10.18 -7.07
C ARG A 37 -4.42 -9.30 -6.40
N ASN A 38 -4.04 -8.20 -7.03
CA ASN A 38 -3.02 -7.27 -6.57
C ASN A 38 -3.62 -5.98 -5.97
N LEU A 39 -4.94 -5.88 -5.82
CA LEU A 39 -5.61 -4.66 -5.39
C LEU A 39 -6.39 -4.83 -4.10
N ILE A 40 -6.22 -3.86 -3.18
CA ILE A 40 -7.07 -3.70 -1.99
C ILE A 40 -7.66 -2.30 -1.92
N THR A 41 -8.73 -2.13 -1.15
CA THR A 41 -9.21 -0.79 -0.78
C THR A 41 -8.26 -0.25 0.28
N GLY A 42 -7.66 0.90 0.00
CA GLY A 42 -6.82 1.59 0.97
C GLY A 42 -6.97 3.10 0.85
N THR A 43 -6.65 3.81 1.93
CA THR A 43 -6.73 5.28 1.94
C THR A 43 -5.69 5.90 1.02
N ARG A 44 -5.96 7.13 0.58
CA ARG A 44 -5.00 8.01 -0.11
C ARG A 44 -3.70 8.10 0.70
N TYR A 45 -3.81 8.34 2.00
CA TYR A 45 -2.66 8.44 2.90
C TYR A 45 -1.85 7.16 2.96
N MET A 46 -2.46 5.98 3.16
CA MET A 46 -1.71 4.72 3.13
C MET A 46 -1.00 4.52 1.80
N ASN A 47 -1.70 4.78 0.69
CA ASN A 47 -1.15 4.59 -0.65
C ASN A 47 0.05 5.51 -0.94
N VAL A 48 -0.03 6.79 -0.58
CA VAL A 48 0.95 7.81 -0.98
C VAL A 48 1.99 8.10 0.10
N GLU A 49 1.58 8.22 1.35
CA GLU A 49 2.49 8.53 2.46
C GLU A 49 3.00 7.27 3.15
N GLY A 50 2.17 6.21 3.18
CA GLY A 50 2.48 4.95 3.85
C GLY A 50 3.35 4.00 3.03
N MET A 51 2.95 3.71 1.79
CA MET A 51 3.56 2.66 0.96
C MET A 51 4.60 3.19 -0.03
N LEU A 52 4.27 4.26 -0.76
CA LEU A 52 5.07 4.78 -1.88
C LEU A 52 6.56 5.05 -1.54
N PRO A 53 6.93 5.56 -0.34
CA PRO A 53 8.35 5.75 0.00
C PRO A 53 9.14 4.44 -0.05
N TYR A 54 8.57 3.35 0.47
CA TYR A 54 9.21 2.03 0.49
C TYR A 54 9.24 1.39 -0.90
N GLU A 55 8.16 1.54 -1.67
CA GLU A 55 8.10 1.07 -3.07
C GLU A 55 9.15 1.78 -3.93
N THR A 56 9.30 3.09 -3.75
CA THR A 56 10.31 3.91 -4.44
C THR A 56 11.72 3.52 -4.00
N GLN A 57 11.94 3.29 -2.71
CA GLN A 57 13.24 2.84 -2.20
C GLN A 57 13.68 1.52 -2.85
N VAL A 58 12.76 0.55 -2.99
CA VAL A 58 13.03 -0.73 -3.68
C VAL A 58 13.32 -0.50 -5.16
N ALA A 59 12.48 0.28 -5.85
CA ALA A 59 12.65 0.55 -7.28
C ALA A 59 13.99 1.24 -7.58
N SER A 60 14.32 2.28 -6.81
CA SER A 60 15.60 3.01 -6.96
C SER A 60 16.81 2.14 -6.61
N TYR A 61 16.70 1.22 -5.65
CA TYR A 61 17.77 0.27 -5.36
C TYR A 61 18.03 -0.65 -6.57
N ILE A 62 16.96 -1.23 -7.14
CA ILE A 62 17.06 -2.12 -8.32
C ILE A 62 17.66 -1.35 -9.50
N GLU A 63 17.19 -0.13 -9.77
CA GLU A 63 17.67 0.70 -10.88
C GLU A 63 19.15 1.09 -10.73
N ARG A 64 19.58 1.47 -9.52
CA ARG A 64 20.95 1.94 -9.28
C ARG A 64 21.97 0.81 -9.23
N THR A 65 21.59 -0.36 -8.71
CA THR A 65 22.54 -1.46 -8.44
C THR A 65 22.46 -2.58 -9.47
N GLY A 66 21.29 -2.79 -10.09
CA GLY A 66 21.01 -3.99 -10.88
C GLY A 66 20.83 -5.27 -10.05
N ASN A 67 20.84 -5.17 -8.71
CA ASN A 67 20.72 -6.31 -7.81
C ASN A 67 19.27 -6.80 -7.68
N SER A 68 19.13 -8.08 -7.29
CA SER A 68 17.83 -8.68 -7.01
C SER A 68 17.34 -8.34 -5.61
N VAL A 69 16.02 -8.20 -5.46
CA VAL A 69 15.33 -7.96 -4.17
C VAL A 69 14.24 -9.00 -3.95
N LEU A 70 14.28 -9.68 -2.80
CA LEU A 70 13.13 -10.42 -2.27
C LEU A 70 12.13 -9.42 -1.72
N TYR A 71 10.93 -9.35 -2.30
CA TYR A 71 9.89 -8.41 -1.93
C TYR A 71 8.59 -9.15 -1.62
N LYS A 72 7.95 -8.81 -0.49
CA LYS A 72 6.68 -9.40 -0.06
C LYS A 72 5.80 -8.36 0.59
N VAL A 73 4.53 -8.33 0.19
CA VAL A 73 3.50 -7.50 0.80
C VAL A 73 2.37 -8.37 1.29
N THR A 74 2.01 -8.22 2.56
CA THR A 74 0.97 -9.02 3.22
C THR A 74 -0.09 -8.09 3.80
N PRO A 75 -1.32 -8.08 3.26
CA PRO A 75 -2.42 -7.31 3.85
C PRO A 75 -2.90 -7.96 5.15
N ASP A 76 -3.18 -7.12 6.16
CA ASP A 76 -3.72 -7.54 7.46
C ASP A 76 -5.24 -7.38 7.46
N PHE A 77 -5.94 -8.44 7.07
CA PHE A 77 -7.40 -8.57 7.25
C PHE A 77 -7.69 -9.33 8.54
N ARG A 78 -8.63 -8.85 9.35
CA ARG A 78 -9.06 -9.56 10.57
C ARG A 78 -10.46 -10.10 10.42
N ASP A 79 -10.65 -11.34 10.82
CA ASP A 79 -11.94 -12.04 10.77
C ASP A 79 -12.61 -11.92 9.38
N ASN A 80 -13.76 -11.24 9.33
CA ASN A 80 -14.56 -11.05 8.12
C ASN A 80 -14.47 -9.61 7.57
N GLU A 81 -13.42 -8.88 7.90
CA GLU A 81 -13.22 -7.52 7.43
C GLU A 81 -13.13 -7.43 5.91
N LEU A 82 -13.83 -6.46 5.34
CA LEU A 82 -13.77 -6.18 3.90
C LEU A 82 -12.60 -5.27 3.53
N MET A 83 -11.97 -4.61 4.50
CA MET A 83 -10.78 -3.79 4.30
C MET A 83 -9.64 -4.26 5.20
N ALA A 84 -8.41 -4.24 4.68
CA ALA A 84 -7.23 -4.49 5.48
C ALA A 84 -6.98 -3.33 6.45
N ARG A 85 -6.54 -3.63 7.67
CA ARG A 85 -6.09 -2.66 8.68
C ARG A 85 -4.79 -1.96 8.29
N GLY A 86 -4.05 -2.57 7.38
CA GLY A 86 -2.79 -2.08 6.84
C GLY A 86 -2.13 -3.16 6.00
N VAL A 87 -0.91 -2.89 5.56
CA VAL A 87 -0.07 -3.87 4.87
C VAL A 87 1.30 -3.93 5.52
N ARG A 88 1.85 -5.14 5.64
CA ARG A 88 3.26 -5.34 5.99
C ARG A 88 4.07 -5.45 4.71
N ILE A 89 5.08 -4.60 4.55
CA ILE A 89 6.02 -4.63 3.42
C ILE A 89 7.36 -5.12 3.93
N GLN A 90 7.90 -6.14 3.28
CA GLN A 90 9.21 -6.71 3.58
C GLN A 90 10.06 -6.71 2.31
N ALA A 91 11.30 -6.22 2.41
CA ALA A 91 12.25 -6.23 1.32
C ALA A 91 13.65 -6.63 1.81
N GLN A 92 14.36 -7.43 1.02
CA GLN A 92 15.75 -7.80 1.27
C GLN A 92 16.52 -7.95 -0.04
N SER A 93 17.67 -7.28 -0.18
CA SER A 93 18.61 -7.50 -1.29
C SER A 93 19.25 -8.90 -1.22
N VAL A 94 19.45 -9.54 -2.37
CA VAL A 94 20.02 -10.89 -2.47
C VAL A 94 21.53 -10.87 -2.76
N ASP A 95 21.96 -9.94 -3.61
CA ASP A 95 23.28 -9.97 -4.25
C ASP A 95 24.29 -8.95 -3.66
N GLY A 96 23.88 -8.18 -2.65
CA GLY A 96 24.67 -7.06 -2.11
C GLY A 96 25.72 -7.50 -1.10
N GLN A 97 27.00 -7.23 -1.37
CA GLN A 97 28.08 -7.34 -0.37
C GLN A 97 28.39 -6.00 0.32
N ASP A 98 28.11 -4.85 -0.34
CA ASP A 98 28.51 -3.51 0.14
C ASP A 98 27.35 -2.48 0.21
N ASP A 99 26.16 -2.82 -0.31
CA ASP A 99 24.95 -1.97 -0.27
C ASP A 99 23.72 -2.87 -0.06
N GLU A 100 23.18 -2.83 1.15
CA GLU A 100 22.09 -3.69 1.57
C GLU A 100 20.78 -2.92 1.69
N LEU A 101 19.75 -3.41 0.99
CA LEU A 101 18.37 -3.02 1.23
C LEU A 101 17.75 -4.05 2.17
N SER A 102 17.37 -3.65 3.37
CA SER A 102 16.62 -4.52 4.28
C SER A 102 15.64 -3.71 5.11
N PHE A 103 14.35 -4.06 5.01
CA PHE A 103 13.34 -3.47 5.89
C PHE A 103 12.13 -4.40 6.08
N ASP A 104 11.42 -4.14 7.17
CA ASP A 104 10.17 -4.79 7.55
C ASP A 104 9.28 -3.75 8.23
N VAL A 105 8.25 -3.29 7.52
CA VAL A 105 7.45 -2.12 7.92
C VAL A 105 5.96 -2.42 7.81
N TYR A 106 5.18 -1.80 8.68
CA TYR A 106 3.72 -1.87 8.63
C TYR A 106 3.14 -0.51 8.25
N CYS A 107 2.46 -0.46 7.11
CA CYS A 107 1.78 0.72 6.59
C CYS A 107 0.31 0.67 7.00
N TYR A 108 -0.08 1.51 7.95
CA TYR A 108 -1.46 1.54 8.45
C TYR A 108 -2.44 2.08 7.40
N ASN A 109 -3.58 1.40 7.24
CA ASN A 109 -4.66 1.85 6.37
C ASN A 109 -5.52 2.89 7.08
N VAL A 110 -4.97 4.10 7.24
CA VAL A 110 -5.60 5.21 7.95
C VAL A 110 -5.61 6.46 7.08
N GLN A 111 -6.52 7.39 7.37
CA GLN A 111 -6.49 8.74 6.78
C GLN A 111 -6.65 9.75 7.91
N PRO A 112 -5.72 10.70 8.08
CA PRO A 112 -5.91 11.79 9.04
C PRO A 112 -7.25 12.51 8.84
N GLY A 113 -8.00 12.69 9.93
CA GLY A 113 -9.34 13.30 9.92
C GLY A 113 -10.51 12.35 9.61
N TYR A 114 -10.26 11.05 9.42
CA TYR A 114 -11.31 10.06 9.17
C TYR A 114 -11.19 8.88 10.13
N ALA A 115 -12.34 8.40 10.58
CA ALA A 115 -12.49 7.09 11.20
C ALA A 115 -13.03 6.10 10.16
N LEU A 116 -12.40 4.92 10.11
CA LEU A 116 -12.74 3.85 9.16
C LEU A 116 -13.34 2.67 9.90
N ASP A 117 -14.45 2.15 9.38
CA ASP A 117 -14.97 0.84 9.72
C ASP A 117 -14.40 -0.18 8.73
N TYR A 118 -13.47 -1.02 9.19
CA TYR A 118 -12.79 -2.00 8.36
C TYR A 118 -13.66 -3.22 8.05
N LEU A 119 -14.71 -3.45 8.84
CA LEU A 119 -15.65 -4.52 8.58
C LEU A 119 -16.42 -4.25 7.29
N THR A 120 -16.87 -3.02 7.09
CA THR A 120 -17.77 -2.64 5.99
C THR A 120 -17.12 -1.74 4.93
N GLY A 121 -16.01 -1.09 5.28
CA GLY A 121 -15.38 0.00 4.55
C GLY A 121 -16.06 1.37 4.71
N ALA A 122 -17.11 1.47 5.53
CA ALA A 122 -17.77 2.73 5.83
C ALA A 122 -16.83 3.70 6.56
N THR A 123 -17.10 5.00 6.46
CA THR A 123 -16.25 6.03 7.04
C THR A 123 -17.06 7.15 7.65
N SER A 124 -16.46 7.83 8.63
CA SER A 124 -16.97 9.07 9.19
C SER A 124 -15.83 10.07 9.30
N LYS A 125 -16.14 11.35 9.07
CA LYS A 125 -15.19 12.44 9.25
C LYS A 125 -15.20 12.85 10.73
N GLY A 126 -14.01 12.95 11.31
CA GLY A 126 -13.81 13.45 12.68
C GLY A 126 -13.92 14.96 12.78
#